data_AF-Q5BS44-F1
#
_entry.id   AF-Q5BS44-F1
#
_cell.length_a   1.000
_cell.length_b   1.000
_cell.length_c   1.000
_cell.angle_alpha   90.00
_cell.angle_beta   90.00
_cell.angle_gamma   90.00
#
_symmetry.space_group_name_H-M   'P 1'
#
loop_
_entity.id
_entity.type
_entity.pdbx_description
1 polymer ?
#
loop_
_entity_poly.entity_id
_entity_poly.type
_entity_poly.pdbx_seq_one_letter_code
_entity_poly.pdbx_strand_id
1 'polypeptide(L)'
;HAYHPTPATEELCVSNVKLAFELIQAAGMVEPPAKPEEIVAGDSSAVLRVLYGIYSYCAHMEDEQRRYEINNIREQDEINEYHVNNQFNAVDDVNNEESVVEHGVTNFS
;
A
#
# COMPACT_ATOMS: atom_id res chain seq x y z
N HIS A 1 29.13 5.40 -6.39
CA HIS A 1 28.52 6.61 -6.97
C HIS A 1 28.32 7.64 -5.87
N ALA A 2 28.91 8.83 -6.01
CA ALA A 2 28.79 9.89 -5.01
C ALA A 2 28.00 11.05 -5.64
N TYR A 3 27.01 11.56 -4.91
CA TYR A 3 26.31 12.78 -5.29
C TYR A 3 27.24 13.99 -5.11
N HIS A 4 27.25 14.89 -6.09
CA HIS A 4 28.05 16.12 -6.08
C HIS A 4 27.17 17.33 -5.73
N PRO A 5 27.24 17.91 -4.51
CA PRO A 5 26.32 18.97 -4.08
C PRO A 5 26.48 20.30 -4.83
N THR A 6 27.70 20.58 -5.29
CA THR A 6 28.04 21.77 -6.07
C THR A 6 28.79 21.33 -7.33
N PRO A 7 28.08 20.77 -8.34
CA PRO A 7 28.73 20.31 -9.55
C PRO A 7 29.23 21.53 -10.34
N ALA A 8 30.55 21.67 -10.44
CA ALA A 8 31.20 22.80 -11.10
C ALA A 8 31.52 22.54 -12.57
N THR A 9 31.40 21.29 -13.02
CA THR A 9 31.64 20.89 -14.42
C THR A 9 30.42 20.14 -14.94
N GLU A 10 30.24 20.18 -16.26
CA GLU A 10 29.16 19.46 -16.96
C GLU A 10 29.22 17.96 -16.67
N GLU A 11 30.42 17.38 -16.61
CA GLU A 11 30.63 15.97 -16.27
C GLU A 11 30.09 15.60 -14.88
N LEU A 12 30.25 16.49 -13.89
CA LEU A 12 29.70 16.28 -12.54
C LEU A 12 28.17 16.42 -12.53
N CYS A 13 27.62 17.34 -13.33
CA CYS A 13 26.17 17.44 -13.54
C CYS A 13 25.62 16.16 -14.17
N VAL A 14 26.25 15.66 -15.23
CA VAL A 14 25.87 14.42 -15.92
C VAL A 14 25.97 13.23 -14.97
N SER A 15 27.02 13.16 -14.14
CA SER A 15 27.19 12.13 -13.10
C SER A 15 26.02 12.12 -12.11
N ASN A 16 25.61 13.30 -11.62
CA ASN A 16 24.44 13.42 -10.73
C ASN A 16 23.14 12.97 -11.40
N VAL A 17 22.91 13.34 -12.66
CA VAL A 17 21.70 12.94 -13.39
C VAL A 17 21.68 11.43 -13.64
N LYS A 18 22.83 10.84 -14.00
CA LYS A 18 22.97 9.37 -14.12
C LYS A 18 22.63 8.67 -12.82
N LEU A 19 23.16 9.14 -11.70
CA LEU A 19 22.82 8.61 -10.38
C LEU A 19 21.31 8.71 -10.09
N ALA A 20 20.68 9.83 -10.43
CA ALA A 20 19.23 9.98 -10.27
C ALA A 20 18.45 8.95 -11.11
N PHE A 21 18.87 8.69 -12.34
CA PHE A 21 18.24 7.70 -13.21
C PHE A 21 18.42 6.27 -12.70
N GLU A 22 19.61 5.94 -12.16
CA GLU A 22 19.85 4.66 -11.49
C GLU A 22 18.93 4.47 -10.28
N LEU A 23 18.74 5.52 -9.46
CA LEU A 23 17.84 5.47 -8.31
C LEU A 23 16.37 5.31 -8.71
N ILE A 24 15.94 5.98 -9.78
CA ILE A 24 14.58 5.83 -10.35
C ILE A 24 14.34 4.38 -10.75
N GLN A 25 15.29 3.76 -11.45
CA GLN A 25 15.18 2.35 -11.83
C GLN A 25 15.24 1.40 -10.62
N ALA A 26 16.10 1.68 -9.65
CA ALA A 26 16.18 0.91 -8.42
C ALA A 26 14.89 0.97 -7.59
N ALA A 27 14.12 2.06 -7.70
CA ALA A 27 12.79 2.17 -7.12
C ALA A 27 11.72 1.33 -7.86
N GLY A 28 12.06 0.71 -8.99
CA GLY A 28 11.13 -0.10 -9.79
C GLY A 28 10.39 0.67 -10.89
N MET A 29 10.77 1.92 -11.13
CA MET A 29 10.26 2.67 -12.28
C MET A 29 10.94 2.23 -13.59
N VAL A 30 10.25 2.47 -14.70
CA VAL A 30 10.84 2.34 -16.04
C VAL A 30 11.98 3.34 -16.20
N GLU A 31 13.00 2.96 -16.97
CA GLU A 31 14.12 3.83 -17.32
C GLU A 31 13.61 5.19 -17.85
N PRO A 32 14.13 6.32 -17.33
CA PRO A 32 13.72 7.65 -17.78
C PRO A 32 13.89 7.82 -19.30
N PRO A 33 12.88 8.30 -20.03
CA PRO A 33 12.93 8.43 -21.49
C PRO A 33 13.65 9.72 -21.92
N ALA A 34 14.84 9.95 -21.37
CA ALA A 34 15.70 11.10 -21.62
C ALA A 34 17.17 10.69 -21.45
N LYS A 35 18.07 11.38 -22.13
CA LYS A 35 19.50 11.24 -21.88
C LYS A 35 19.94 12.17 -20.74
N PRO A 36 20.89 11.76 -19.87
CA PRO A 36 21.41 12.63 -18.82
C PRO A 36 21.89 13.98 -19.34
N GLU A 37 22.50 13.99 -20.51
CA GLU A 37 23.03 15.19 -21.17
C GLU A 37 21.90 16.17 -21.58
N GLU A 38 20.72 15.66 -21.96
CA GLU A 38 19.56 16.51 -22.30
C GLU A 38 19.01 17.24 -21.07
N ILE A 39 19.06 16.58 -19.90
CA ILE A 39 18.66 17.19 -18.63
C ILE A 39 19.67 18.26 -18.21
N VAL A 40 20.97 17.98 -18.33
CA VAL A 40 22.03 18.94 -18.01
C VAL A 40 22.01 20.15 -18.94
N ALA A 41 21.69 19.95 -20.22
CA ALA A 41 21.50 21.02 -21.19
C ALA A 41 20.22 21.85 -20.96
N GLY A 42 19.34 21.44 -20.05
CA GLY A 42 18.11 22.15 -19.72
C GLY A 42 17.00 21.98 -20.76
N ASP A 43 16.96 20.86 -21.49
CA ASP A 43 15.85 20.55 -22.39
C ASP A 43 14.55 20.41 -21.59
N SER A 44 13.71 21.43 -21.66
CA SER A 44 12.41 21.48 -20.97
C SER A 44 11.51 20.28 -21.29
N SER A 45 11.53 19.75 -22.52
CA SER A 45 10.73 18.59 -22.91
C SER A 45 11.27 17.31 -22.28
N ALA A 46 12.59 17.17 -22.16
CA ALA A 46 13.21 16.04 -21.47
C ALA A 46 12.91 16.10 -19.96
N VAL A 47 13.08 17.28 -19.35
CA VAL A 47 12.79 17.51 -17.92
C VAL A 47 11.33 17.18 -17.60
N LEU A 48 10.37 17.67 -18.40
CA LEU A 48 8.96 17.40 -18.18
C LEU A 48 8.61 15.92 -18.30
N ARG A 49 9.21 15.19 -19.25
CA ARG A 49 9.00 13.73 -19.39
C ARG A 49 9.45 12.97 -18.16
N VAL A 50 10.63 13.30 -17.63
CA VAL A 50 11.15 12.66 -16.41
C VAL A 50 10.29 13.00 -15.20
N LEU A 51 9.95 14.28 -15.00
CA LEU A 51 9.11 14.72 -13.88
C LEU A 51 7.71 14.09 -13.92
N TYR A 52 7.09 14.04 -15.11
CA TYR A 52 5.81 13.41 -15.31
C TYR A 52 5.85 11.91 -14.96
N GLY A 53 6.91 11.21 -15.36
CA GLY A 53 7.12 9.81 -15.00
C GLY A 53 7.21 9.59 -13.49
N ILE A 54 8.01 10.40 -12.79
CA ILE A 54 8.17 10.35 -11.33
C ILE A 54 6.84 10.60 -10.63
N TYR A 55 6.15 11.68 -10.99
CA TYR A 55 4.88 12.02 -10.38
C TYR A 55 3.83 10.92 -10.60
N SER A 56 3.72 10.40 -11.82
CA SER A 56 2.75 9.34 -12.14
C SER A 56 3.01 8.08 -11.32
N TYR A 57 4.29 7.70 -11.17
CA TYR A 57 4.67 6.55 -10.35
C TYR A 57 4.32 6.76 -8.87
N CYS A 58 4.66 7.91 -8.29
CA CYS A 58 4.34 8.23 -6.90
C CYS A 58 2.82 8.22 -6.65
N ALA A 59 2.05 8.85 -7.54
CA ALA A 59 0.58 8.88 -7.42
C ALA A 59 -0.02 7.47 -7.50
N HIS A 60 0.48 6.61 -8.40
CA HIS A 60 0.06 5.22 -8.47
C HIS A 60 0.38 4.43 -7.20
N MET A 61 1.57 4.62 -6.61
CA MET A 61 1.94 3.96 -5.36
C MET A 61 1.03 4.36 -4.20
N GLU A 62 0.68 5.64 -4.07
CA GLU A 62 -0.22 6.13 -3.02
C GLU A 62 -1.64 5.54 -3.18
N ASP A 63 -2.13 5.46 -4.42
CA ASP A 63 -3.42 4.85 -4.71
C ASP A 63 -3.42 3.33 -4.44
N GLU A 64 -2.33 2.64 -4.76
CA GLU A 64 -2.20 1.20 -4.49
C GLU A 64 -2.12 0.93 -2.99
N GLN A 65 -1.33 1.71 -2.25
CA GLN A 65 -1.24 1.65 -0.80
C GLN A 65 -2.62 1.85 -0.14
N ARG A 66 -3.37 2.86 -0.58
CA ARG A 66 -4.73 3.12 -0.09
C ARG A 66 -5.67 1.94 -0.37
N ARG A 67 -5.55 1.29 -1.53
CA ARG A 67 -6.34 0.10 -1.86
C ARG A 67 -6.01 -1.08 -0.96
N TYR A 68 -4.73 -1.33 -0.68
CA TYR A 68 -4.31 -2.38 0.25
C TYR A 68 -4.86 -2.12 1.65
N GLU A 69 -4.81 -0.88 2.13
CA GLU A 69 -5.36 -0.50 3.44
C GLU A 69 -6.87 -0.75 3.53
N ILE A 70 -7.63 -0.34 2.51
CA ILE A 70 -9.08 -0.58 2.45
C ILE A 70 -9.39 -2.08 2.45
N ASN A 71 -8.66 -2.88 1.67
CA ASN A 71 -8.89 -4.32 1.61
C ASN A 71 -8.59 -5.00 2.96
N ASN A 72 -7.50 -4.62 3.62
CA ASN A 72 -7.15 -5.17 4.94
C ASN A 72 -8.19 -4.82 6.02
N ILE A 73 -8.76 -3.61 5.99
CA ILE A 73 -9.85 -3.21 6.89
C ILE A 73 -11.08 -4.08 6.64
N ARG A 74 -11.48 -4.25 5.37
CA ARG A 74 -12.64 -5.08 5.00
C ARG A 74 -12.48 -6.54 5.45
N GLU A 75 -11.30 -7.12 5.26
CA GLU A 75 -11.02 -8.49 5.73
C GLU A 75 -11.10 -8.61 7.26
N GLN A 76 -10.64 -7.59 8.00
CA GLN A 76 -10.77 -7.57 9.45
C GLN A 76 -12.24 -7.42 9.90
N ASP A 77 -13.01 -6.57 9.24
CA ASP A 77 -14.44 -6.40 9.52
C ASP A 77 -15.21 -7.71 9.28
N GLU A 78 -14.91 -8.42 8.19
CA GLU A 78 -15.49 -9.73 7.89
C GLU A 78 -15.15 -10.79 8.96
N ILE A 79 -13.90 -10.83 9.42
CA ILE A 79 -13.46 -11.73 10.50
C ILE A 79 -14.14 -11.38 11.83
N ASN A 80 -14.25 -10.08 12.14
CA ASN A 80 -14.89 -9.61 13.35
C ASN A 80 -16.39 -9.94 13.35
N GLU A 81 -17.08 -9.72 12.23
CA GLU A 81 -18.49 -10.07 12.07
C GLU A 81 -18.72 -11.57 12.25
N TYR A 82 -17.86 -12.41 11.67
CA TYR A 82 -17.93 -13.86 11.87
C TYR A 82 -17.79 -14.26 13.36
N HIS A 83 -16.83 -13.67 14.08
CA HIS A 83 -16.64 -13.94 15.50
C HIS A 83 -17.82 -13.47 16.36
N VAL A 84 -18.39 -12.29 16.08
CA VAL A 84 -19.56 -11.76 16.80
C VAL A 84 -20.77 -12.66 16.57
N ASN A 85 -21.04 -13.05 15.33
CA ASN A 85 -22.16 -13.94 15.00
C ASN A 85 -22.02 -15.31 15.67
N ASN A 86 -20.82 -15.88 15.71
CA ASN A 86 -20.59 -17.14 16.45
C ASN A 86 -20.74 -16.98 17.96
N GLN A 87 -20.37 -15.84 18.54
CA GLN A 87 -20.61 -15.56 19.96
C GLN A 87 -22.11 -15.41 20.28
N PHE A 88 -22.87 -14.73 19.42
CA PHE A 88 -24.33 -14.60 19.60
C PHE A 88 -25.02 -15.97 19.53
N ASN A 89 -24.67 -16.80 18.54
CA ASN A 89 -25.23 -18.14 18.39
C ASN A 89 -24.90 -19.05 19.59
N ALA A 90 -23.70 -18.94 20.17
CA ALA A 90 -23.31 -19.71 21.35
C ALA A 90 -24.06 -19.27 22.63
N VAL A 91 -24.46 -18.00 22.74
CA VAL A 91 -25.23 -17.49 23.89
C VAL A 91 -26.69 -17.95 23.81
N ASP A 92 -27.27 -18.01 22.62
CA ASP A 92 -28.64 -18.52 22.43
C ASP A 92 -28.76 -20.03 22.72
N ASP A 93 -27.75 -20.83 22.39
CA ASP A 93 -27.72 -22.26 22.76
C ASP A 93 -27.61 -22.47 24.28
N VAL A 94 -26.81 -21.66 24.99
CA VAL A 94 -26.67 -21.76 26.46
C VAL A 94 -27.97 -21.34 27.17
N ASN A 95 -28.66 -20.30 26.69
CA ASN A 95 -29.94 -19.86 27.25
C ASN A 95 -31.08 -20.86 27.00
N ASN A 96 -30.97 -21.69 25.95
CA ASN A 96 -31.98 -22.70 25.63
C ASN A 96 -31.79 -23.99 26.44
N GLU A 97 -30.58 -24.31 26.89
CA GLU A 97 -30.31 -25.44 27.78
C GLU A 97 -30.69 -25.17 29.25
N GLU A 98 -30.62 -23.92 29.73
CA GLU A 98 -31.00 -23.57 31.10
C GLU A 98 -32.53 -23.57 31.34
N SER A 99 -33.33 -23.48 30.27
CA SER A 99 -34.81 -23.54 30.34
C SER A 99 -35.39 -24.97 30.47
N VAL A 100 -34.59 -26.03 30.31
CA VAL A 100 -35.10 -27.41 30.26
C VAL A 100 -35.02 -28.13 31.62
N VAL A 101 -34.40 -27.52 32.64
CA VAL A 101 -34.11 -28.21 33.92
C VAL A 101 -35.16 -27.98 35.02
N GLU A 102 -36.03 -26.97 34.90
CA GLU A 102 -37.23 -26.87 35.74
C GLU A 102 -38.39 -27.54 34.99
N HIS A 103 -38.76 -28.76 35.37
CA HIS A 103 -40.13 -29.29 35.51
C HIS A 103 -40.04 -30.82 35.73
N GLY A 104 -39.20 -31.23 36.69
CA GLY A 104 -39.30 -32.53 37.32
C GLY A 104 -40.26 -32.47 38.50
N VAL A 105 -41.55 -32.76 38.30
CA VAL A 105 -42.44 -33.21 39.40
C VAL A 105 -43.43 -34.26 38.86
N THR A 106 -43.11 -35.51 39.21
CA THR A 106 -43.94 -36.69 39.48
C THR A 106 -45.45 -36.63 39.21
N ASN A 107 -46.00 -37.70 38.63
CA ASN A 107 -47.04 -38.46 39.34
C ASN A 107 -47.19 -39.91 38.83
N PHE A 108 -47.02 -40.82 39.78
CA PHE A 108 -47.54 -42.18 39.77
C PHE A 108 -49.08 -42.16 39.77
N SER A 109 -49.71 -43.01 38.96
CA SER A 109 -50.65 -44.08 39.38
C SER A 109 -51.32 -44.72 38.18
#